data_AF-A0AAD4GHW2-F1
#
_entry.id   AF-A0AAD4GHW2-F1
#
_cell.length_a   1.000
_cell.length_b   1.000
_cell.length_c   1.000
_cell.angle_alpha   90.00
_cell.angle_beta   90.00
_cell.angle_gamma   90.00
#
_symmetry.space_group_name_H-M   'P 1'
#
loop_
_entity.id
_entity.type
_entity.pdbx_description
1 polymer ?
#
loop_
_entity_poly.entity_id
_entity_poly.type
_entity_poly.pdbx_seq_one_letter_code
_entity_poly.pdbx_strand_id
1 'polypeptide(L)'
;MYPYLEDTTSDQPLITSTQCTSEFPPSDQVISPTRAYFVRSLALLCACSLSIGSHYASYTLAPLKSRLSRELGTSNTEFGLLISAFSLNGTWTPLVGGMLASKLGTTLASIFATGLVFLGQLLLVFGESVENVRLMTFGLFIYGLGLGPLAVIQESIIVRFFHSHGLGTSMAIGLVAGKSASFLAARASYPLSVAFGRHAPFYVSAALTGFSFFMNIVYMFSSHWLVRGSGITLEASELRHEARRRAVYSISEAKALEIVAKKRRVSLKEIPLLGDVFWAYIGLNVLCGILWSPFTHLAASLLEQRYNLSEATASVQASYLLAGSIFLYPACGYLVDRIKDPRATTRLFMLSSLLTMFCYAWLALPPQWTRSALPGVISFSGGFGFSPLLLVVIVPNIVPLKYVSTTLGVHKALEHTGSTIFQTLAGILLDSKGPGHGSNLPSIQYLLYAFLFFNILQLVSLKGLSHLDNYRRRRRAQDPSYSDGLLSPSSSDSNASTHDLQESLEAAPIVERAPLLSHHDRASWDPIHHNVFRWSEKRRGLLYAWLSGLLICFAWGLFLGTAWLRLRSAGERGVQEITHAISA
;
A
#
# COMPACT_ATOMS: atom_id res chain seq x y z
N MET A 1 -24.68 62.97 58.45
CA MET A 1 -24.20 61.98 59.44
C MET A 1 -23.28 61.03 58.67
N TYR A 2 -21.99 61.03 59.05
CA TYR A 2 -20.85 60.19 58.59
C TYR A 2 -21.16 58.70 58.37
N PRO A 3 -20.22 57.83 57.86
CA PRO A 3 -18.91 58.02 57.15
C PRO A 3 -18.82 57.15 55.83
N TYR A 4 -17.92 57.30 54.84
CA TYR A 4 -16.44 57.21 54.67
C TYR A 4 -15.82 55.78 54.56
N LEU A 5 -15.13 55.52 53.41
CA LEU A 5 -14.01 54.57 53.07
C LEU A 5 -14.34 53.07 52.94
N GLU A 6 -13.77 52.23 52.05
CA GLU A 6 -12.56 52.28 51.20
C GLU A 6 -12.64 51.22 50.07
N ASP A 7 -11.82 51.37 49.04
CA ASP A 7 -11.64 50.52 47.85
C ASP A 7 -11.22 49.06 48.16
N THR A 8 -11.75 48.07 47.43
CA THR A 8 -10.98 46.85 47.07
C THR A 8 -11.63 46.06 45.93
N THR A 9 -10.75 45.59 45.06
CA THR A 9 -10.89 44.97 43.74
C THR A 9 -11.54 43.57 43.71
N SER A 10 -12.32 43.36 42.64
CA SER A 10 -12.79 42.11 41.99
C SER A 10 -12.51 40.75 42.67
N ASP A 11 -13.59 40.09 43.11
CA ASP A 11 -13.67 38.64 43.30
C ASP A 11 -13.85 37.92 41.96
N GLN A 12 -12.81 37.22 41.50
CA GLN A 12 -12.95 36.04 40.64
C GLN A 12 -12.56 34.81 41.46
N PRO A 13 -13.41 33.76 41.54
CA PRO A 13 -12.98 32.54 42.20
C PRO A 13 -11.93 31.81 41.33
N LEU A 14 -10.73 31.68 41.89
CA LEU A 14 -9.65 30.80 41.42
C LEU A 14 -10.20 29.37 41.24
N ILE A 15 -10.27 28.88 40.01
CA ILE A 15 -10.41 27.45 39.73
C ILE A 15 -9.02 26.85 39.89
N THR A 16 -8.73 26.41 41.12
CA THR A 16 -7.58 25.58 41.44
C THR A 16 -7.70 24.28 40.63
N SER A 17 -6.62 23.93 39.93
CA SER A 17 -6.50 22.71 39.14
C SER A 17 -6.53 21.47 40.05
N THR A 18 -7.73 20.99 40.39
CA THR A 18 -7.89 19.67 40.97
C THR A 18 -7.57 18.64 39.90
N GLN A 19 -6.47 17.92 40.11
CA GLN A 19 -6.10 16.71 39.38
C GLN A 19 -7.32 15.78 39.34
N CYS A 20 -7.89 15.61 38.15
CA CYS A 20 -8.88 14.59 37.90
C CYS A 20 -8.12 13.28 37.65
N THR A 21 -7.58 12.68 38.72
CA THR A 21 -7.19 11.26 38.72
C THR A 21 -8.48 10.45 38.73
N SER A 22 -9.08 10.26 37.56
CA SER A 22 -10.07 9.20 37.38
C SER A 22 -9.32 7.88 37.39
N GLU A 23 -9.20 7.25 38.56
CA GLU A 23 -8.93 5.81 38.66
C GLU A 23 -10.01 5.08 37.86
N PHE A 24 -9.62 4.55 36.71
CA PHE A 24 -10.43 3.62 35.93
C PHE A 24 -10.49 2.29 36.72
N PRO A 25 -11.67 1.68 36.94
CA PRO A 25 -11.67 0.27 37.34
C PRO A 25 -11.17 -0.56 36.14
N PRO A 26 -10.19 -1.47 36.31
CA PRO A 26 -9.78 -2.35 35.25
C PRO A 26 -10.86 -3.43 35.11
N SER A 27 -11.73 -3.30 34.11
CA SER A 27 -12.38 -4.46 33.51
C SER A 27 -11.66 -4.84 32.21
N ASP A 28 -10.34 -4.75 32.21
CA ASP A 28 -9.53 -5.45 31.25
C ASP A 28 -9.61 -6.94 31.61
N GLN A 29 -10.48 -7.67 30.91
CA GLN A 29 -10.31 -9.10 30.79
C GLN A 29 -8.86 -9.32 30.32
N VAL A 30 -8.01 -9.88 31.17
CA VAL A 30 -6.66 -10.28 30.78
C VAL A 30 -6.80 -11.26 29.62
N ILE A 31 -6.62 -10.76 28.40
CA ILE A 31 -6.79 -11.55 27.19
C ILE A 31 -5.64 -12.55 27.17
N SER A 32 -5.94 -13.85 27.21
CA SER A 32 -4.88 -14.85 27.13
C SER A 32 -4.09 -14.70 25.83
N PRO A 33 -2.74 -14.82 25.87
CA PRO A 33 -1.90 -14.59 24.70
C PRO A 33 -2.26 -15.53 23.54
N THR A 34 -2.67 -16.77 23.85
CA THR A 34 -3.16 -17.76 22.89
C THR A 34 -4.43 -17.30 22.17
N ARG A 35 -5.40 -16.72 22.91
CA ARG A 35 -6.62 -16.17 22.32
C ARG A 35 -6.32 -14.98 21.42
N ALA A 36 -5.44 -14.08 21.86
CA ALA A 36 -5.03 -12.93 21.05
C ALA A 36 -4.33 -13.36 19.75
N TYR A 37 -3.45 -14.36 19.80
CA TYR A 37 -2.81 -14.93 18.61
C TYR A 37 -3.82 -15.57 17.66
N PHE A 38 -4.72 -16.41 18.18
CA PHE A 38 -5.78 -17.03 17.37
C PHE A 38 -6.66 -16.00 16.66
N VAL A 39 -7.10 -14.97 17.39
CA VAL A 39 -7.93 -13.89 16.85
C VAL A 39 -7.19 -13.09 15.77
N ARG A 40 -5.89 -12.78 15.96
CA ARG A 40 -5.07 -12.11 14.95
C ARG A 40 -4.89 -12.97 13.70
N SER A 41 -4.64 -14.27 13.86
CA SER A 41 -4.54 -15.22 12.73
C SER A 41 -5.84 -15.31 11.94
N LEU A 42 -7.00 -15.27 12.60
CA LEU A 42 -8.30 -15.22 11.92
C LEU A 42 -8.48 -13.91 11.16
N ALA A 43 -8.10 -12.77 11.75
CA ALA A 43 -8.12 -11.47 11.06
C ALA A 43 -7.21 -11.45 9.83
N LEU A 44 -6.03 -12.09 9.91
CA LEU A 44 -5.13 -12.27 8.77
C LEU A 44 -5.77 -13.11 7.67
N LEU A 45 -6.41 -14.23 8.01
CA LEU A 45 -7.11 -15.08 7.05
C LEU A 45 -8.22 -14.31 6.33
N CYS A 46 -9.01 -13.52 7.06
CA CYS A 46 -9.98 -12.61 6.47
C CYS A 46 -9.30 -11.63 5.52
N ALA A 47 -8.24 -10.93 5.94
CA ALA A 47 -7.52 -9.99 5.10
C ALA A 47 -6.95 -10.64 3.83
N CYS A 48 -6.37 -11.84 3.92
CA CYS A 48 -5.91 -12.62 2.76
C CYS A 48 -7.06 -12.89 1.78
N SER A 49 -8.21 -13.32 2.29
CA SER A 49 -9.38 -13.67 1.47
C SER A 49 -9.95 -12.47 0.69
N LEU A 50 -9.80 -11.24 1.19
CA LEU A 50 -10.23 -10.02 0.49
C LEU A 50 -9.51 -9.84 -0.86
N SER A 51 -8.26 -10.30 -0.96
CA SER A 51 -7.39 -10.04 -2.11
C SER A 51 -7.53 -11.05 -3.24
N ILE A 52 -7.90 -12.30 -2.91
CA ILE A 52 -7.84 -13.44 -3.83
C ILE A 52 -8.68 -13.18 -5.09
N GLY A 53 -9.95 -12.79 -4.93
CA GLY A 53 -10.85 -12.55 -6.06
C GLY A 53 -10.36 -11.44 -6.98
N SER A 54 -10.01 -10.28 -6.44
CA SER A 54 -9.48 -9.16 -7.23
C SER A 54 -8.14 -9.50 -7.92
N HIS A 55 -7.27 -10.26 -7.27
CA HIS A 55 -5.99 -10.61 -7.88
C HIS A 55 -6.12 -11.64 -8.99
N TYR A 56 -7.05 -12.59 -8.86
CA TYR A 56 -7.36 -13.55 -9.92
C TYR A 56 -8.02 -12.85 -11.12
N ALA A 57 -9.06 -12.06 -10.87
CA ALA A 57 -9.83 -11.35 -11.89
C ALA A 57 -8.95 -10.42 -12.75
N SER A 58 -8.04 -9.67 -12.11
CA SER A 58 -7.13 -8.73 -12.81
C SER A 58 -6.21 -9.39 -13.84
N TYR A 59 -5.92 -10.69 -13.68
CA TYR A 59 -5.01 -11.44 -14.54
C TYR A 59 -5.74 -12.45 -15.44
N THR A 60 -7.08 -12.46 -15.42
CA THR A 60 -7.89 -13.35 -16.27
C THR A 60 -7.94 -12.88 -17.73
N LEU A 61 -7.93 -11.56 -17.97
CA LEU A 61 -8.09 -10.99 -19.32
C LEU A 61 -6.85 -11.14 -20.21
N ALA A 62 -5.64 -11.04 -19.65
CA ALA A 62 -4.41 -11.04 -20.46
C ALA A 62 -4.23 -12.33 -21.28
N PRO A 63 -4.42 -13.55 -20.72
CA PRO A 63 -4.37 -14.79 -21.48
C PRO A 63 -5.49 -14.96 -22.53
N LEU A 64 -6.58 -14.22 -22.38
CA LEU A 64 -7.77 -14.37 -23.24
C LEU A 64 -7.80 -13.38 -24.41
N LYS A 65 -6.82 -12.47 -24.54
CA LYS A 65 -6.77 -11.44 -25.61
C LYS A 65 -7.05 -11.98 -27.01
N SER A 66 -6.27 -12.96 -27.44
CA SER A 66 -6.37 -13.53 -28.80
C SER A 66 -7.73 -14.19 -29.05
N ARG A 67 -8.27 -14.86 -28.03
CA ARG A 67 -9.60 -15.50 -28.09
C ARG A 67 -10.72 -14.47 -28.15
N LEU A 68 -10.67 -13.43 -27.30
CA LEU A 68 -11.65 -12.34 -27.28
C LEU A 68 -11.73 -11.64 -28.64
N SER A 69 -10.58 -11.39 -29.27
CA SER A 69 -10.52 -10.82 -30.62
C SER A 69 -11.14 -11.71 -31.69
N ARG A 70 -10.92 -13.04 -31.62
CA ARG A 70 -11.47 -13.99 -32.59
C ARG A 70 -12.96 -14.27 -32.40
N GLU A 71 -13.43 -14.37 -31.16
CA GLU A 71 -14.78 -14.82 -30.83
C GLU A 71 -15.79 -13.66 -30.70
N LEU A 72 -15.37 -12.50 -30.19
CA LEU A 72 -16.23 -11.31 -30.07
C LEU A 72 -16.00 -10.28 -31.19
N GLY A 73 -15.09 -10.58 -32.12
CA GLY A 73 -14.68 -9.63 -33.16
C GLY A 73 -14.03 -8.36 -32.62
N THR A 74 -13.56 -8.36 -31.36
CA THR A 74 -13.02 -7.14 -30.74
C THR A 74 -11.77 -6.69 -31.48
N SER A 75 -11.77 -5.43 -31.89
CA SER A 75 -10.57 -4.78 -32.42
C SER A 75 -9.48 -4.70 -31.35
N ASN A 76 -8.22 -4.61 -31.78
CA ASN A 76 -7.10 -4.34 -30.87
C ASN A 76 -7.31 -3.05 -30.06
N THR A 77 -8.02 -2.09 -30.63
CA THR A 77 -8.40 -0.82 -29.99
C THR A 77 -9.39 -1.04 -28.85
N GLU A 78 -10.43 -1.84 -29.05
CA GLU A 78 -11.42 -2.17 -28.01
C GLU A 78 -10.82 -2.99 -26.87
N PHE A 79 -9.93 -3.94 -27.18
CA PHE A 79 -9.15 -4.63 -26.15
C PHE A 79 -8.24 -3.67 -25.38
N GLY A 80 -7.62 -2.72 -26.08
CA GLY A 80 -6.86 -1.65 -25.45
C GLY A 80 -7.71 -0.80 -24.50
N LEU A 81 -8.94 -0.44 -24.91
CA LEU A 81 -9.89 0.31 -24.08
C LEU A 81 -10.30 -0.48 -22.82
N LEU A 82 -10.55 -1.80 -22.94
CA LEU A 82 -10.84 -2.68 -21.80
C LEU A 82 -9.72 -2.62 -20.74
N ILE A 83 -8.47 -2.78 -21.17
CA ILE A 83 -7.31 -2.75 -20.26
C ILE A 83 -7.11 -1.35 -19.67
N SER A 84 -7.32 -0.32 -20.48
CA SER A 84 -7.16 1.08 -20.09
C SER A 84 -8.18 1.52 -19.04
N ALA A 85 -9.42 1.01 -19.16
CA ALA A 85 -10.55 1.38 -18.33
C ALA A 85 -10.30 1.15 -16.83
N PHE A 86 -9.62 0.07 -16.46
CA PHE A 86 -9.28 -0.19 -15.05
C PHE A 86 -7.86 0.25 -14.68
N SER A 87 -6.92 0.33 -15.63
CA SER A 87 -5.52 0.71 -15.36
C SER A 87 -5.39 2.17 -14.91
N LEU A 88 -6.16 3.08 -15.53
CA LEU A 88 -6.19 4.51 -15.16
C LEU A 88 -6.69 4.73 -13.74
N ASN A 89 -7.65 3.93 -13.28
CA ASN A 89 -8.23 4.04 -11.95
C ASN A 89 -7.17 3.82 -10.86
N GLY A 90 -6.10 3.08 -11.14
CA GLY A 90 -4.97 2.90 -10.23
C GLY A 90 -4.27 4.20 -9.81
N THR A 91 -4.35 5.27 -10.61
CA THR A 91 -3.65 6.55 -10.34
C THR A 91 -4.28 7.39 -9.23
N TRP A 92 -5.57 7.21 -8.92
CA TRP A 92 -6.30 8.07 -7.97
C TRP A 92 -7.18 7.29 -6.99
N THR A 93 -7.71 6.13 -7.36
CA THR A 93 -8.61 5.37 -6.49
C THR A 93 -7.95 4.86 -5.21
N PRO A 94 -6.66 4.44 -5.18
CA PRO A 94 -6.01 4.09 -3.91
C PRO A 94 -5.97 5.26 -2.92
N LEU A 95 -5.79 6.49 -3.41
CA LEU A 95 -5.84 7.70 -2.59
C LEU A 95 -7.21 7.85 -1.91
N VAL A 96 -8.29 7.62 -2.67
CA VAL A 96 -9.66 7.62 -2.14
C VAL A 96 -9.83 6.52 -1.11
N GLY A 97 -9.33 5.30 -1.37
CA GLY A 97 -9.36 4.20 -0.41
C GLY A 97 -8.67 4.51 0.91
N GLY A 98 -7.49 5.13 0.86
CA GLY A 98 -6.77 5.56 2.06
C GLY A 98 -7.50 6.63 2.87
N MET A 99 -8.17 7.57 2.18
CA MET A 99 -9.05 8.56 2.81
C MET A 99 -10.33 7.95 3.38
N LEU A 100 -10.92 6.97 2.69
CA LEU A 100 -12.13 6.28 3.12
C LEU A 100 -11.86 5.47 4.39
N ALA A 101 -10.79 4.67 4.37
CA ALA A 101 -10.34 3.88 5.52
C ALA A 101 -10.01 4.76 6.73
N SER A 102 -9.35 5.90 6.53
CA SER A 102 -9.02 6.80 7.65
C SER A 102 -10.21 7.55 8.25
N LYS A 103 -11.29 7.80 7.47
CA LYS A 103 -12.47 8.55 7.94
C LYS A 103 -13.61 7.66 8.43
N LEU A 104 -13.94 6.63 7.67
CA LEU A 104 -15.05 5.70 7.94
C LEU A 104 -14.61 4.46 8.71
N GLY A 105 -13.31 4.18 8.71
CA GLY A 105 -12.72 2.97 9.26
C GLY A 105 -12.54 1.87 8.21
N THR A 106 -11.69 0.90 8.53
CA THR A 106 -11.29 -0.17 7.61
C THR A 106 -12.46 -1.12 7.26
N THR A 107 -13.37 -1.39 8.20
CA THR A 107 -14.52 -2.28 7.99
C THR A 107 -15.55 -1.75 7.00
N LEU A 108 -15.99 -0.49 7.15
CA LEU A 108 -16.95 0.09 6.20
C LEU A 108 -16.30 0.33 4.84
N ALA A 109 -15.05 0.79 4.83
CA ALA A 109 -14.32 1.00 3.60
C ALA A 109 -14.14 -0.31 2.81
N SER A 110 -13.86 -1.45 3.49
CA SER A 110 -13.67 -2.74 2.82
C SER A 110 -14.93 -3.20 2.10
N ILE A 111 -16.12 -2.96 2.67
CA ILE A 111 -17.42 -3.33 2.07
C ILE A 111 -17.66 -2.55 0.78
N PHE A 112 -17.44 -1.24 0.80
CA PHE A 112 -17.55 -0.43 -0.41
C PHE A 112 -16.56 -0.90 -1.49
N ALA A 113 -15.30 -1.17 -1.12
CA ALA A 113 -14.28 -1.59 -2.07
C ALA A 113 -14.57 -2.98 -2.67
N THR A 114 -14.84 -3.99 -1.82
CA THR A 114 -15.18 -5.35 -2.27
C THR A 114 -16.51 -5.40 -3.03
N GLY A 115 -17.48 -4.57 -2.65
CA GLY A 115 -18.76 -4.44 -3.36
C GLY A 115 -18.59 -3.88 -4.77
N LEU A 116 -17.76 -2.84 -4.95
CA LEU A 116 -17.43 -2.31 -6.29
C LEU A 116 -16.70 -3.34 -7.14
N VAL A 117 -15.73 -4.06 -6.57
CA VAL A 117 -15.01 -5.15 -7.26
C VAL A 117 -15.99 -6.24 -7.71
N PHE A 118 -16.85 -6.71 -6.81
CA PHE A 118 -17.81 -7.77 -7.14
C PHE A 118 -18.84 -7.32 -8.18
N LEU A 119 -19.41 -6.11 -8.02
CA LEU A 119 -20.36 -5.54 -8.97
C LEU A 119 -19.73 -5.37 -10.37
N GLY A 120 -18.53 -4.83 -10.45
CA GLY A 120 -17.81 -4.67 -11.71
C GLY A 120 -17.53 -6.02 -12.38
N GLN A 121 -17.18 -7.05 -11.60
CA GLN A 121 -16.98 -8.40 -12.11
C GLN A 121 -18.28 -9.06 -12.60
N LEU A 122 -19.41 -8.84 -11.92
CA LEU A 122 -20.72 -9.30 -12.39
C LEU A 122 -21.12 -8.63 -13.71
N LEU A 123 -20.90 -7.32 -13.83
CA LEU A 123 -21.15 -6.59 -15.08
C LEU A 123 -20.24 -7.06 -16.22
N LEU A 124 -18.99 -7.40 -15.92
CA LEU A 124 -18.06 -7.99 -16.88
C LEU A 124 -18.58 -9.34 -17.40
N VAL A 125 -18.97 -10.26 -16.50
CA VAL A 125 -19.54 -11.56 -16.85
C VAL A 125 -20.81 -11.39 -17.68
N PHE A 126 -21.69 -10.46 -17.26
CA PHE A 126 -22.92 -10.17 -17.97
C PHE A 126 -22.63 -9.62 -19.37
N GLY A 127 -21.70 -8.66 -19.50
CA GLY A 127 -21.25 -8.10 -20.77
C GLY A 127 -20.66 -9.15 -21.71
N GLU A 128 -19.90 -10.10 -21.17
CA GLU A 128 -19.33 -11.20 -21.94
C GLU A 128 -20.40 -12.22 -22.38
N SER A 129 -21.41 -12.45 -21.54
CA SER A 129 -22.56 -13.32 -21.86
C SER A 129 -23.43 -12.76 -22.98
N VAL A 130 -23.63 -11.43 -23.02
CA VAL A 130 -24.38 -10.74 -24.09
C VAL A 130 -23.50 -10.28 -25.26
N GLU A 131 -22.22 -10.66 -25.27
CA GLU A 131 -21.24 -10.32 -26.32
C GLU A 131 -21.07 -8.79 -26.53
N ASN A 132 -21.27 -8.00 -25.47
CA ASN A 132 -21.21 -6.54 -25.53
C ASN A 132 -19.94 -5.99 -24.87
N VAL A 133 -18.99 -5.64 -25.73
CA VAL A 133 -17.66 -5.11 -25.35
C VAL A 133 -17.74 -3.79 -24.56
N ARG A 134 -18.73 -2.94 -24.85
CA ARG A 134 -18.92 -1.67 -24.12
C ARG A 134 -19.36 -1.92 -22.68
N LEU A 135 -20.26 -2.90 -22.49
CA LEU A 135 -20.70 -3.32 -21.17
C LEU A 135 -19.56 -3.98 -20.39
N MET A 136 -18.74 -4.81 -21.05
CA MET A 136 -17.51 -5.34 -20.44
C MET A 136 -16.55 -4.24 -20.00
N THR A 137 -16.37 -3.21 -20.83
CA THR A 137 -15.51 -2.04 -20.53
C THR A 137 -16.03 -1.26 -19.33
N PHE A 138 -17.35 -1.05 -19.26
CA PHE A 138 -17.99 -0.43 -18.11
C PHE A 138 -17.84 -1.27 -16.83
N GLY A 139 -17.99 -2.59 -16.94
CA GLY A 139 -17.73 -3.52 -15.84
C GLY A 139 -16.30 -3.43 -15.33
N LEU A 140 -15.30 -3.41 -16.23
CA LEU A 140 -13.89 -3.23 -15.86
C LEU A 140 -13.60 -1.88 -15.23
N PHE A 141 -14.24 -0.82 -15.72
CA PHE A 141 -14.11 0.49 -15.13
C PHE A 141 -14.56 0.47 -13.67
N ILE A 142 -15.78 -0.04 -13.39
CA ILE A 142 -16.32 -0.16 -12.02
C ILE A 142 -15.44 -1.06 -11.15
N TYR A 143 -15.02 -2.20 -11.68
CA TYR A 143 -14.11 -3.12 -11.02
C TYR A 143 -12.80 -2.41 -10.61
N GLY A 144 -12.22 -1.62 -11.54
CA GLY A 144 -11.04 -0.81 -11.29
C GLY A 144 -11.22 0.26 -10.20
N LEU A 145 -12.43 0.80 -10.02
CA LEU A 145 -12.72 1.74 -8.93
C LEU A 145 -12.56 1.10 -7.55
N GLY A 146 -12.86 -0.19 -7.42
CA GLY A 146 -12.73 -0.94 -6.17
C GLY A 146 -11.33 -1.52 -5.91
N LEU A 147 -10.58 -1.84 -6.98
CA LEU A 147 -9.26 -2.47 -6.90
C LEU A 147 -8.26 -1.70 -6.03
N GLY A 148 -8.04 -0.43 -6.35
CA GLY A 148 -7.08 0.42 -5.64
C GLY A 148 -7.41 0.56 -4.15
N PRO A 149 -8.64 0.95 -3.78
CA PRO A 149 -9.09 1.02 -2.41
C PRO A 149 -8.95 -0.31 -1.65
N LEU A 150 -9.34 -1.42 -2.27
CA LEU A 150 -9.30 -2.74 -1.64
C LEU A 150 -7.89 -3.11 -1.18
N ALA A 151 -6.88 -2.89 -2.03
CA ALA A 151 -5.49 -3.14 -1.69
C ALA A 151 -5.01 -2.30 -0.50
N VAL A 152 -5.37 -1.00 -0.45
CA VAL A 152 -5.00 -0.10 0.66
C VAL A 152 -5.67 -0.54 1.97
N ILE A 153 -6.93 -0.94 1.91
CA ILE A 153 -7.69 -1.36 3.10
C ILE A 153 -7.16 -2.68 3.64
N GLN A 154 -6.89 -3.66 2.78
CA GLN A 154 -6.30 -4.94 3.16
C GLN A 154 -4.97 -4.74 3.91
N GLU A 155 -4.04 -3.99 3.33
CA GLU A 155 -2.74 -3.71 3.94
C GLU A 155 -2.90 -2.93 5.26
N SER A 156 -3.85 -2.01 5.32
CA SER A 156 -4.17 -1.27 6.54
C SER A 156 -4.68 -2.18 7.66
N ILE A 157 -5.53 -3.16 7.35
CA ILE A 157 -6.02 -4.16 8.32
C ILE A 157 -4.83 -4.96 8.85
N ILE A 158 -3.95 -5.47 7.98
CA ILE A 158 -2.79 -6.25 8.41
C ILE A 158 -1.86 -5.42 9.29
N VAL A 159 -1.52 -4.18 8.89
CA VAL A 159 -0.70 -3.29 9.72
C VAL A 159 -1.35 -3.08 11.08
N ARG A 160 -2.65 -2.82 11.10
CA ARG A 160 -3.39 -2.55 12.34
C ARG A 160 -3.32 -3.73 13.33
N PHE A 161 -3.48 -4.97 12.85
CA PHE A 161 -3.51 -6.15 13.71
C PHE A 161 -2.12 -6.66 14.11
N PHE A 162 -1.09 -6.40 13.29
CA PHE A 162 0.25 -7.01 13.45
C PHE A 162 1.40 -6.01 13.62
N HIS A 163 1.13 -4.70 13.74
CA HIS A 163 2.17 -3.66 13.91
C HIS A 163 3.20 -4.00 15.00
N SER A 164 2.78 -4.58 16.12
CA SER A 164 3.64 -4.94 17.26
C SER A 164 4.03 -6.42 17.32
N HIS A 165 3.55 -7.25 16.38
CA HIS A 165 3.69 -8.70 16.43
C HIS A 165 3.93 -9.27 15.03
N GLY A 166 5.18 -9.37 14.59
CA GLY A 166 5.51 -10.05 13.32
C GLY A 166 4.84 -9.42 12.09
N LEU A 167 4.96 -8.10 11.94
CA LEU A 167 4.32 -7.34 10.86
C LEU A 167 4.80 -7.80 9.47
N GLY A 168 6.10 -8.04 9.30
CA GLY A 168 6.70 -8.41 8.02
C GLY A 168 6.17 -9.74 7.50
N THR A 169 6.10 -10.75 8.35
CA THR A 169 5.59 -12.09 8.04
C THR A 169 4.10 -12.05 7.71
N SER A 170 3.32 -11.30 8.49
CA SER A 170 1.87 -11.18 8.29
C SER A 170 1.56 -10.43 6.98
N MET A 171 2.30 -9.36 6.69
CA MET A 171 2.19 -8.65 5.41
C MET A 171 2.62 -9.54 4.24
N ALA A 172 3.68 -10.32 4.41
CA ALA A 172 4.12 -11.28 3.40
C ALA A 172 3.03 -12.30 3.07
N ILE A 173 2.42 -12.94 4.07
CA ILE A 173 1.34 -13.91 3.87
C ILE A 173 0.15 -13.26 3.16
N GLY A 174 -0.24 -12.05 3.58
CA GLY A 174 -1.33 -11.29 2.95
C GLY A 174 -1.10 -11.00 1.47
N LEU A 175 0.11 -10.58 1.11
CA LEU A 175 0.46 -10.25 -0.27
C LEU A 175 0.69 -11.50 -1.14
N VAL A 176 1.25 -12.58 -0.57
CA VAL A 176 1.44 -13.87 -1.27
C VAL A 176 0.11 -14.47 -1.69
N ALA A 177 -0.93 -14.40 -0.85
CA ALA A 177 -2.24 -14.92 -1.18
C ALA A 177 -2.78 -14.30 -2.49
N GLY A 178 -2.70 -12.97 -2.61
CA GLY A 178 -3.06 -12.26 -3.84
C GLY A 178 -2.16 -12.61 -5.02
N LYS A 179 -0.83 -12.58 -4.85
CA LYS A 179 0.12 -12.90 -5.94
C LYS A 179 -0.04 -14.33 -6.46
N SER A 180 -0.32 -15.28 -5.58
CA SER A 180 -0.58 -16.68 -5.94
C SER A 180 -1.87 -16.80 -6.76
N ALA A 181 -2.92 -16.06 -6.40
CA ALA A 181 -4.16 -16.00 -7.17
C ALA A 181 -3.94 -15.41 -8.58
N SER A 182 -3.13 -14.35 -8.69
CA SER A 182 -2.75 -13.77 -9.99
C SER A 182 -1.95 -14.75 -10.87
N PHE A 183 -0.99 -15.47 -10.29
CA PHE A 183 -0.23 -16.50 -11.01
C PHE A 183 -1.12 -17.65 -11.48
N LEU A 184 -2.02 -18.12 -10.61
CA LEU A 184 -2.98 -19.17 -10.96
C LEU A 184 -3.92 -18.73 -12.09
N ALA A 185 -4.44 -17.49 -12.06
CA ALA A 185 -5.25 -16.94 -13.13
C ALA A 185 -4.49 -16.92 -14.47
N ALA A 186 -3.25 -16.42 -14.47
CA ALA A 186 -2.43 -16.36 -15.68
C ALA A 186 -2.18 -17.75 -16.30
N ARG A 187 -2.05 -18.79 -15.48
CA ARG A 187 -1.81 -20.17 -15.94
C ARG A 187 -3.08 -20.94 -16.29
N ALA A 188 -4.16 -20.75 -15.53
CA ALA A 188 -5.39 -21.53 -15.64
C ALA A 188 -6.41 -20.95 -16.63
N SER A 189 -6.43 -19.63 -16.86
CA SER A 189 -7.50 -18.99 -17.64
C SER A 189 -7.63 -19.52 -19.07
N TYR A 190 -6.51 -19.70 -19.79
CA TYR A 190 -6.57 -20.21 -21.16
C TYR A 190 -6.98 -21.70 -21.20
N PRO A 191 -6.32 -22.64 -20.47
CA PRO A 191 -6.77 -24.04 -20.42
C PRO A 191 -8.23 -24.21 -20.01
N LEU A 192 -8.69 -23.43 -19.03
CA LEU A 192 -10.06 -23.48 -18.55
C LEU A 192 -11.06 -23.06 -19.64
N SER A 193 -10.72 -22.03 -20.43
CA SER A 193 -11.54 -21.60 -21.57
C SER A 193 -11.66 -22.63 -22.69
N VAL A 194 -10.64 -23.49 -22.85
CA VAL A 194 -10.64 -24.56 -23.86
C VAL A 194 -11.45 -25.76 -23.38
N ALA A 195 -11.31 -26.13 -22.11
CA ALA A 195 -11.96 -27.32 -21.55
C ALA A 195 -13.46 -27.12 -21.24
N PHE A 196 -13.84 -25.95 -20.73
CA PHE A 196 -15.20 -25.68 -20.23
C PHE A 196 -15.93 -24.55 -20.98
N GLY A 197 -15.35 -24.06 -22.07
CA GLY A 197 -15.91 -22.99 -22.90
C GLY A 197 -15.49 -21.58 -22.47
N ARG A 198 -15.81 -20.60 -23.34
CA ARG A 198 -15.31 -19.22 -23.25
C ARG A 198 -15.65 -18.50 -21.95
N HIS A 199 -16.81 -18.80 -21.37
CA HIS A 199 -17.33 -18.14 -20.16
C HIS A 199 -16.65 -18.61 -18.87
N ALA A 200 -16.04 -19.80 -18.86
CA ALA A 200 -15.57 -20.46 -17.65
C ALA A 200 -14.57 -19.62 -16.81
N PRO A 201 -13.55 -18.96 -17.40
CA PRO A 201 -12.64 -18.11 -16.64
C PRO A 201 -13.34 -16.91 -15.98
N PHE A 202 -14.36 -16.35 -16.64
CA PHE A 202 -15.13 -15.24 -16.13
C PHE A 202 -16.03 -15.65 -14.95
N TYR A 203 -16.63 -16.84 -15.01
CA TYR A 203 -17.40 -17.40 -13.89
C TYR A 203 -16.52 -17.74 -12.70
N VAL A 204 -15.33 -18.33 -12.90
CA VAL A 204 -14.39 -18.58 -11.80
C VAL A 204 -13.95 -17.27 -11.15
N SER A 205 -13.64 -16.26 -11.95
CA SER A 205 -13.31 -14.92 -11.46
C SER A 205 -14.46 -14.29 -10.65
N ALA A 206 -15.70 -14.41 -11.13
CA ALA A 206 -16.89 -13.94 -10.40
C ALA A 206 -17.16 -14.72 -9.11
N ALA A 207 -16.96 -16.04 -9.11
CA ALA A 207 -17.09 -16.87 -7.92
C ALA A 207 -16.06 -16.48 -6.85
N LEU A 208 -14.80 -16.26 -7.24
CA LEU A 208 -13.73 -15.87 -6.31
C LEU A 208 -13.92 -14.44 -5.77
N THR A 209 -14.36 -13.50 -6.59
CA THR A 209 -14.71 -12.15 -6.12
C THR A 209 -15.94 -12.14 -5.22
N GLY A 210 -16.95 -12.97 -5.52
CA GLY A 210 -18.10 -13.19 -4.66
C GLY A 210 -17.72 -13.82 -3.32
N PHE A 211 -16.80 -14.78 -3.32
CA PHE A 211 -16.22 -15.35 -2.10
C PHE A 211 -15.49 -14.30 -1.27
N SER A 212 -14.66 -13.44 -1.89
CA SER A 212 -14.00 -12.33 -1.21
C SER A 212 -15.02 -11.34 -0.59
N PHE A 213 -16.11 -11.04 -1.29
CA PHE A 213 -17.18 -10.19 -0.77
C PHE A 213 -17.92 -10.85 0.41
N PHE A 214 -18.25 -12.13 0.29
CA PHE A 214 -18.87 -12.91 1.38
C PHE A 214 -17.98 -12.96 2.62
N MET A 215 -16.68 -13.26 2.46
CA MET A 215 -15.73 -13.27 3.57
C MET A 215 -15.57 -11.88 4.20
N ASN A 216 -15.70 -10.81 3.42
CA ASN A 216 -15.72 -9.45 3.97
C ASN A 216 -16.97 -9.17 4.82
N ILE A 217 -18.13 -9.72 4.46
CA ILE A 217 -19.34 -9.65 5.29
C ILE A 217 -19.12 -10.39 6.61
N VAL A 218 -18.53 -11.60 6.56
CA VAL A 218 -18.14 -12.35 7.77
C VAL A 218 -17.17 -11.54 8.63
N TYR A 219 -16.17 -10.91 8.01
CA TYR A 219 -15.23 -10.01 8.68
C TYR A 219 -15.97 -8.83 9.32
N MET A 220 -16.93 -8.20 8.65
CA MET A 220 -17.73 -7.11 9.22
C MET A 220 -18.44 -7.54 10.50
N PHE A 221 -19.18 -8.65 10.47
CA PHE A 221 -19.88 -9.16 11.65
C PHE A 221 -18.92 -9.56 12.78
N SER A 222 -17.77 -10.12 12.41
CA SER A 222 -16.75 -10.56 13.38
C SER A 222 -15.82 -9.45 13.84
N SER A 223 -15.80 -8.29 13.17
CA SER A 223 -14.80 -7.22 13.35
C SER A 223 -14.72 -6.74 14.78
N HIS A 224 -15.87 -6.50 15.40
CA HIS A 224 -15.96 -6.06 16.78
C HIS A 224 -15.42 -7.12 17.76
N TRP A 225 -15.70 -8.40 17.50
CA TRP A 225 -15.16 -9.52 18.27
C TRP A 225 -13.65 -9.67 18.05
N LEU A 226 -13.17 -9.51 16.81
CA LEU A 226 -11.76 -9.57 16.44
C LEU A 226 -10.96 -8.45 17.12
N VAL A 227 -11.50 -7.23 17.13
CA VAL A 227 -10.85 -6.06 17.74
C VAL A 227 -10.77 -6.22 19.26
N ARG A 228 -11.88 -6.60 19.92
CA ARG A 228 -11.90 -6.85 21.37
C ARG A 228 -11.01 -8.03 21.76
N GLY A 229 -11.05 -9.13 21.00
CA GLY A 229 -10.30 -10.35 21.30
C GLY A 229 -8.80 -10.26 21.02
N SER A 230 -8.34 -9.25 20.28
CA SER A 230 -6.92 -9.02 19.97
C SER A 230 -6.28 -7.90 20.80
N GLY A 231 -7.07 -7.17 21.60
CA GLY A 231 -6.60 -6.05 22.43
C GLY A 231 -6.02 -4.90 21.62
N ILE A 232 -6.35 -4.78 20.33
CA ILE A 232 -5.81 -3.72 19.47
C ILE A 232 -6.54 -2.40 19.70
N THR A 233 -5.86 -1.29 19.44
CA THR A 233 -6.48 0.02 19.64
C THR A 233 -7.61 0.25 18.64
N LEU A 234 -8.71 0.81 19.13
CA LEU A 234 -9.89 1.17 18.35
C LEU A 234 -9.58 2.29 17.33
N GLU A 235 -10.19 2.19 16.16
CA GLU A 235 -10.20 3.24 15.15
C GLU A 235 -11.07 4.43 15.57
N ALA A 236 -10.86 5.60 14.95
CA ALA A 236 -11.64 6.80 15.27
C ALA A 236 -13.14 6.68 14.95
N SER A 237 -13.52 5.78 14.03
CA SER A 237 -14.91 5.44 13.72
C SER A 237 -15.51 4.51 14.77
N GLU A 238 -14.80 3.45 15.15
CA GLU A 238 -15.19 2.50 16.19
C GLU A 238 -15.31 3.17 17.56
N LEU A 239 -14.36 4.05 17.93
CA LEU A 239 -14.44 4.87 19.15
C LEU A 239 -15.70 5.72 19.20
N ARG A 240 -16.14 6.30 18.06
CA ARG A 240 -17.40 7.06 18.01
C ARG A 240 -18.63 6.16 18.14
N HIS A 241 -18.57 4.94 17.63
CA HIS A 241 -19.65 3.98 17.77
C HIS A 241 -19.75 3.48 19.23
N GLU A 242 -18.62 3.18 19.85
CA GLU A 242 -18.52 2.80 21.26
C GLU A 242 -18.94 3.97 22.16
N ALA A 243 -18.53 5.21 21.88
CA ALA A 243 -18.99 6.40 22.59
C ALA A 243 -20.52 6.54 22.52
N ARG A 244 -21.13 6.33 21.35
CA ARG A 244 -22.60 6.35 21.20
C ARG A 244 -23.30 5.23 21.96
N ARG A 245 -22.72 4.02 21.98
CA ARG A 245 -23.26 2.91 22.79
C ARG A 245 -23.18 3.21 24.29
N ARG A 246 -22.05 3.74 24.75
CA ARG A 246 -21.83 4.08 26.16
C ARG A 246 -22.57 5.32 26.61
N ALA A 247 -22.93 6.23 25.70
CA ALA A 247 -23.75 7.40 26.02
C ALA A 247 -25.09 7.06 26.69
N VAL A 248 -25.59 5.83 26.46
CA VAL A 248 -26.80 5.30 27.10
C VAL A 248 -26.59 5.03 28.60
N TYR A 249 -25.37 4.67 29.01
CA TYR A 249 -25.04 4.29 30.39
C TYR A 249 -24.28 5.40 31.14
N SER A 250 -23.35 6.08 30.47
CA SER A 250 -22.40 7.01 31.07
C SER A 250 -22.04 8.16 30.12
N ILE A 251 -22.65 9.33 30.33
CA ILE A 251 -22.40 10.53 29.51
C ILE A 251 -20.93 10.98 29.63
N SER A 252 -20.33 10.86 30.81
CA SER A 252 -18.94 11.24 31.07
C SER A 252 -17.94 10.40 30.24
N GLU A 253 -18.09 9.07 30.26
CA GLU A 253 -17.22 8.18 29.48
C GLU A 253 -17.43 8.36 27.97
N ALA A 254 -18.69 8.52 27.53
CA ALA A 254 -19.00 8.79 26.14
C ALA A 254 -18.31 10.06 25.63
N LYS A 255 -18.32 11.14 26.43
CA LYS A 255 -17.64 12.40 26.11
C LYS A 255 -16.11 12.24 26.09
N ALA A 256 -15.55 11.47 27.01
CA ALA A 256 -14.12 11.15 27.02
C ALA A 256 -13.69 10.37 25.75
N LEU A 257 -14.44 9.33 25.39
CA LEU A 257 -14.20 8.57 24.15
C LEU A 257 -14.35 9.44 22.91
N GLU A 258 -15.29 10.38 22.88
CA GLU A 258 -15.48 11.30 21.77
C GLU A 258 -14.28 12.25 21.60
N ILE A 259 -13.72 12.76 22.70
CA ILE A 259 -12.50 13.59 22.67
C ILE A 259 -11.33 12.77 22.10
N VAL A 260 -11.16 11.52 22.54
CA VAL A 260 -10.12 10.61 22.01
C VAL A 260 -10.35 10.33 20.52
N ALA A 261 -11.59 10.10 20.11
CA ALA A 261 -11.94 9.88 18.70
C ALA A 261 -11.64 11.10 17.84
N LYS A 262 -11.88 12.31 18.35
CA LYS A 262 -11.57 13.57 17.66
C LYS A 262 -10.05 13.74 17.50
N LYS A 263 -9.26 13.41 18.51
CA LYS A 263 -7.78 13.44 18.44
C LYS A 263 -7.21 12.40 17.46
N ARG A 264 -7.85 11.24 17.31
CA ARG A 264 -7.44 10.16 16.39
C ARG A 264 -7.90 10.36 14.94
N ARG A 265 -8.74 11.37 14.65
CA ARG A 265 -9.12 11.68 13.26
C ARG A 265 -7.90 12.14 12.45
N VAL A 266 -7.86 11.69 11.20
CA VAL A 266 -6.90 12.14 10.20
C VAL A 266 -7.30 13.52 9.73
N SER A 267 -6.38 14.48 9.87
CA SER A 267 -6.47 15.79 9.25
C SER A 267 -5.64 15.77 7.97
N LEU A 268 -6.29 15.84 6.80
CA LEU A 268 -5.57 15.85 5.52
C LEU A 268 -4.63 17.07 5.38
N LYS A 269 -4.93 18.16 6.10
CA LYS A 269 -4.09 19.36 6.19
C LYS A 269 -2.75 19.11 6.89
N GLU A 270 -2.64 18.02 7.66
CA GLU A 270 -1.40 17.62 8.35
C GLU A 270 -0.51 16.70 7.52
N ILE A 271 -0.98 16.17 6.37
CA ILE A 271 -0.17 15.29 5.51
C ILE A 271 1.12 15.99 5.04
N PRO A 272 1.10 17.26 4.60
CA PRO A 272 2.33 17.98 4.25
C PRO A 272 3.33 18.11 5.40
N LEU A 273 2.89 17.93 6.65
CA LEU A 273 3.72 18.04 7.85
C LEU A 273 4.36 16.69 8.25
N LEU A 274 4.17 15.61 7.49
CA LEU A 274 4.75 14.29 7.80
C LEU A 274 6.28 14.22 7.64
N GLY A 275 6.91 15.32 7.18
CA GLY A 275 8.36 15.52 7.17
C GLY A 275 9.05 15.02 5.89
N ASP A 276 10.35 15.31 5.79
CA ASP A 276 11.14 15.06 4.57
C ASP A 276 11.30 13.56 4.24
N VAL A 277 11.37 12.69 5.26
CA VAL A 277 11.46 11.22 5.07
C VAL A 277 10.20 10.67 4.37
N PHE A 278 9.03 11.20 4.70
CA PHE A 278 7.77 10.80 4.05
C PHE A 278 7.78 11.20 2.58
N TRP A 279 8.17 12.43 2.25
CA TRP A 279 8.18 12.90 0.86
C TRP A 279 9.26 12.22 0.01
N ALA A 280 10.43 11.93 0.58
CA ALA A 280 11.46 11.12 -0.07
C ALA A 280 10.94 9.70 -0.38
N TYR A 281 10.19 9.10 0.54
CA TYR A 281 9.53 7.81 0.33
C TYR A 281 8.46 7.87 -0.77
N ILE A 282 7.64 8.93 -0.81
CA ILE A 282 6.66 9.12 -1.89
C ILE A 282 7.34 9.27 -3.27
N GLY A 283 8.44 10.03 -3.36
CA GLY A 283 9.23 10.12 -4.58
C GLY A 283 9.84 8.78 -5.02
N LEU A 284 10.32 7.98 -4.06
CA LEU A 284 10.79 6.62 -4.32
C LEU A 284 9.69 5.72 -4.91
N ASN A 285 8.44 5.84 -4.46
CA ASN A 285 7.33 5.05 -4.99
C ASN A 285 7.05 5.34 -6.48
N VAL A 286 7.20 6.60 -6.91
CA VAL A 286 7.10 6.96 -8.34
C VAL A 286 8.15 6.22 -9.16
N LEU A 287 9.40 6.17 -8.69
CA LEU A 287 10.48 5.44 -9.35
C LEU A 287 10.24 3.92 -9.39
N CYS A 288 9.69 3.36 -8.30
CA CYS A 288 9.29 1.95 -8.28
C CYS A 288 8.23 1.67 -9.35
N GLY A 289 7.24 2.55 -9.49
CA GLY A 289 6.21 2.49 -10.52
C GLY A 289 6.77 2.55 -11.95
N ILE A 290 7.73 3.44 -12.20
CA ILE A 290 8.41 3.58 -13.51
C ILE A 290 9.17 2.29 -13.90
N LEU A 291 9.72 1.57 -12.93
CA LEU A 291 10.59 0.43 -13.19
C LEU A 291 9.83 -0.89 -13.27
N TRP A 292 8.96 -1.18 -12.30
CA TRP A 292 8.45 -2.53 -12.09
C TRP A 292 7.36 -2.93 -13.08
N SER A 293 6.19 -2.30 -13.00
CA SER A 293 5.05 -2.67 -13.81
C SER A 293 5.36 -2.56 -15.32
N PRO A 294 5.94 -1.46 -15.84
CA PRO A 294 6.24 -1.33 -17.26
C PRO A 294 7.18 -2.43 -17.78
N PHE A 295 8.23 -2.77 -17.03
CA PHE A 295 9.13 -3.85 -17.43
C PHE A 295 8.40 -5.21 -17.45
N THR A 296 7.63 -5.54 -16.42
CA THR A 296 6.88 -6.82 -16.39
C THR A 296 5.87 -6.96 -17.53
N HIS A 297 5.24 -5.86 -17.97
CA HIS A 297 4.32 -5.85 -19.11
C HIS A 297 5.03 -5.96 -20.46
N LEU A 298 6.21 -5.34 -20.61
CA LEU A 298 6.96 -5.32 -21.86
C LEU A 298 7.94 -6.49 -22.01
N ALA A 299 8.19 -7.24 -20.93
CA ALA A 299 9.24 -8.26 -20.87
C ALA A 299 9.13 -9.29 -22.00
N ALA A 300 7.95 -9.89 -22.24
CA ALA A 300 7.80 -10.92 -23.26
C ALA A 300 8.22 -10.42 -24.65
N SER A 301 7.65 -9.29 -25.08
CA SER A 301 7.98 -8.68 -26.38
C SER A 301 9.43 -8.20 -26.47
N LEU A 302 9.98 -7.69 -25.36
CA LEU A 302 11.38 -7.27 -25.30
C LEU A 302 12.32 -8.46 -25.48
N LEU A 303 12.05 -9.59 -24.80
CA LEU A 303 12.88 -10.80 -24.89
C LEU A 303 12.75 -11.46 -26.26
N GLU A 304 11.54 -11.53 -26.81
CA GLU A 304 11.25 -12.04 -28.16
C GLU A 304 12.07 -11.30 -29.21
N GLN A 305 11.96 -9.97 -29.27
CA GLN A 305 12.62 -9.16 -30.30
C GLN A 305 14.14 -9.04 -30.09
N ARG A 306 14.62 -9.03 -28.84
CA ARG A 306 16.05 -8.86 -28.55
C ARG A 306 16.87 -10.12 -28.76
N TYR A 307 16.33 -11.27 -28.39
CA TYR A 307 17.03 -12.56 -28.46
C TYR A 307 16.52 -13.46 -29.60
N ASN A 308 15.61 -12.96 -30.45
CA ASN A 308 14.95 -13.72 -31.53
C ASN A 308 14.36 -15.04 -31.01
N LEU A 309 13.73 -15.00 -29.84
CA LEU A 309 13.08 -16.16 -29.23
C LEU A 309 11.70 -16.37 -29.85
N SER A 310 11.19 -17.60 -29.78
CA SER A 310 9.77 -17.84 -30.09
C SER A 310 8.87 -17.16 -29.05
N GLU A 311 7.70 -16.70 -29.47
CA GLU A 311 6.68 -16.08 -28.60
C GLU A 311 6.39 -16.95 -27.36
N ALA A 312 6.26 -18.27 -27.55
CA ALA A 312 6.05 -19.22 -26.45
C ALA A 312 7.20 -19.21 -25.44
N THR A 313 8.46 -19.24 -25.92
CA THR A 313 9.64 -19.23 -25.03
C THR A 313 9.80 -17.89 -24.31
N ALA A 314 9.59 -16.78 -25.01
CA ALA A 314 9.68 -15.44 -24.44
C ALA A 314 8.60 -15.20 -23.37
N SER A 315 7.37 -15.66 -23.61
CA SER A 315 6.27 -15.60 -22.65
C SER A 315 6.56 -16.45 -21.40
N VAL A 316 7.08 -17.68 -21.57
CA VAL A 316 7.50 -18.53 -20.43
C VAL A 316 8.60 -17.84 -19.62
N GLN A 317 9.63 -17.30 -20.26
CA GLN A 317 10.71 -16.60 -19.54
C GLN A 317 10.20 -15.33 -18.83
N ALA A 318 9.32 -14.55 -19.45
CA ALA A 318 8.71 -13.38 -18.82
C ALA A 318 7.86 -13.77 -17.59
N SER A 319 7.19 -14.93 -17.61
CA SER A 319 6.39 -15.41 -16.47
C SER A 319 7.24 -15.67 -15.21
N TYR A 320 8.53 -15.99 -15.37
CA TYR A 320 9.45 -16.18 -14.24
C TYR A 320 9.68 -14.90 -13.43
N LEU A 321 9.46 -13.72 -14.02
CA LEU A 321 9.54 -12.44 -13.32
C LEU A 321 8.52 -12.34 -12.18
N LEU A 322 7.35 -12.98 -12.35
CA LEU A 322 6.25 -12.96 -11.38
C LEU A 322 6.37 -14.07 -10.33
N ALA A 323 7.06 -15.16 -10.65
CA ALA A 323 7.18 -16.33 -9.77
C ALA A 323 7.98 -16.04 -8.48
N GLY A 324 8.96 -15.12 -8.54
CA GLY A 324 9.83 -14.80 -7.41
C GLY A 324 9.06 -14.39 -6.14
N SER A 325 7.96 -13.65 -6.28
CA SER A 325 7.20 -13.16 -5.13
C SER A 325 6.49 -14.23 -4.31
N ILE A 326 6.17 -15.38 -4.89
CA ILE A 326 5.50 -16.47 -4.17
C ILE A 326 6.40 -17.01 -3.05
N PHE A 327 7.71 -17.13 -3.32
CA PHE A 327 8.69 -17.68 -2.39
C PHE A 327 9.46 -16.61 -1.60
N LEU A 328 9.72 -15.46 -2.21
CA LEU A 328 10.56 -14.43 -1.60
C LEU A 328 9.81 -13.54 -0.61
N TYR A 329 8.49 -13.39 -0.72
CA TYR A 329 7.71 -12.64 0.28
C TYR A 329 7.79 -13.29 1.67
N PRO A 330 7.47 -14.59 1.88
CA PRO A 330 7.54 -15.19 3.21
C PRO A 330 8.96 -15.16 3.78
N ALA A 331 9.97 -15.45 2.96
CA ALA A 331 11.37 -15.41 3.36
C ALA A 331 11.79 -13.99 3.81
N CYS A 332 11.45 -12.97 3.01
CA CYS A 332 11.76 -11.59 3.33
C CYS A 332 10.97 -11.07 4.53
N GLY A 333 9.68 -11.40 4.64
CA GLY A 333 8.85 -11.03 5.78
C GLY A 333 9.38 -11.61 7.09
N TYR A 334 9.75 -12.89 7.08
CA TYR A 334 10.41 -13.55 8.21
C TYR A 334 11.74 -12.89 8.57
N LEU A 335 12.55 -12.56 7.55
CA LEU A 335 13.84 -11.92 7.75
C LEU A 335 13.70 -10.52 8.36
N VAL A 336 12.73 -9.73 7.91
CA VAL A 336 12.44 -8.39 8.46
C VAL A 336 12.00 -8.46 9.91
N ASP A 337 11.18 -9.45 10.29
CA ASP A 337 10.72 -9.62 11.67
C ASP A 337 11.83 -10.16 12.59
N ARG A 338 12.69 -11.05 12.07
CA ARG A 338 13.80 -11.63 12.83
C ARG A 338 14.92 -10.63 13.03
N ILE A 339 15.25 -9.85 12.00
CA ILE A 339 16.24 -8.79 12.09
C ILE A 339 15.57 -7.56 12.68
N LYS A 340 15.59 -7.44 14.01
CA LYS A 340 15.06 -6.28 14.77
C LYS A 340 15.81 -4.95 14.51
N ASP A 341 16.70 -4.89 13.51
CA ASP A 341 17.38 -3.67 13.09
C ASP A 341 16.47 -2.89 12.13
N PRO A 342 16.05 -1.65 12.47
CA PRO A 342 15.24 -0.82 11.58
C PRO A 342 15.91 -0.52 10.22
N ARG A 343 17.24 -0.67 10.13
CA ARG A 343 18.00 -0.49 8.88
C ARG A 343 17.92 -1.70 7.96
N ALA A 344 17.53 -2.87 8.47
CA ALA A 344 17.49 -4.11 7.69
C ALA A 344 16.54 -4.01 6.50
N THR A 345 15.36 -3.44 6.71
CA THR A 345 14.35 -3.21 5.65
C THR A 345 14.92 -2.38 4.51
N THR A 346 15.58 -1.26 4.82
CA THR A 346 16.20 -0.40 3.79
C THR A 346 17.40 -1.05 3.12
N ARG A 347 18.21 -1.84 3.84
CA ARG A 347 19.33 -2.62 3.26
C ARG A 347 18.84 -3.70 2.30
N LEU A 348 17.80 -4.45 2.67
CA LEU A 348 17.17 -5.42 1.78
C LEU A 348 16.60 -4.72 0.55
N PHE A 349 16.02 -3.53 0.70
CA PHE A 349 15.51 -2.80 -0.45
C PHE A 349 16.64 -2.30 -1.37
N MET A 350 17.79 -1.89 -0.82
CA MET A 350 18.97 -1.60 -1.63
C MET A 350 19.47 -2.84 -2.37
N LEU A 351 19.49 -4.02 -1.73
CA LEU A 351 19.84 -5.30 -2.39
C LEU A 351 18.89 -5.59 -3.56
N SER A 352 17.58 -5.40 -3.37
CA SER A 352 16.59 -5.53 -4.43
C SER A 352 16.87 -4.60 -5.62
N SER A 353 17.17 -3.33 -5.34
CA SER A 353 17.54 -2.36 -6.38
C SER A 353 18.80 -2.80 -7.13
N LEU A 354 19.84 -3.29 -6.45
CA LEU A 354 21.06 -3.82 -7.09
C LEU A 354 20.79 -5.03 -8.00
N LEU A 355 19.91 -5.96 -7.57
CA LEU A 355 19.52 -7.12 -8.39
C LEU A 355 18.75 -6.71 -9.65
N THR A 356 17.79 -5.79 -9.51
CA THR A 356 17.06 -5.25 -10.68
C THR A 356 17.99 -4.41 -11.58
N MET A 357 18.96 -3.69 -11.03
CA MET A 357 20.00 -2.99 -11.78
C MET A 357 20.83 -3.95 -12.62
N PHE A 358 21.23 -5.09 -12.04
CA PHE A 358 21.96 -6.12 -12.75
C PHE A 358 21.14 -6.67 -13.92
N CYS A 359 19.83 -6.90 -13.74
CA CYS A 359 18.97 -7.29 -14.85
C CYS A 359 19.00 -6.27 -15.99
N TYR A 360 18.77 -4.99 -15.70
CA TYR A 360 18.74 -3.96 -16.73
C TYR A 360 20.09 -3.77 -17.40
N ALA A 361 21.18 -3.83 -16.64
CA ALA A 361 22.53 -3.80 -17.19
C ALA A 361 22.81 -5.01 -18.09
N TRP A 362 22.44 -6.22 -17.64
CA TRP A 362 22.57 -7.45 -18.42
C TRP A 362 21.80 -7.33 -19.74
N LEU A 363 20.53 -6.95 -19.67
CA LEU A 363 19.71 -6.78 -20.87
C LEU A 363 20.22 -5.63 -21.74
N ALA A 364 20.77 -4.55 -21.18
CA ALA A 364 21.31 -3.45 -21.98
C ALA A 364 22.59 -3.83 -22.75
N LEU A 365 23.37 -4.82 -22.29
CA LEU A 365 24.56 -5.28 -23.02
C LEU A 365 24.19 -5.93 -24.38
N PRO A 366 25.11 -5.93 -25.36
CA PRO A 366 24.88 -6.55 -26.65
C PRO A 366 24.45 -8.02 -26.51
N PRO A 367 23.43 -8.49 -27.27
CA PRO A 367 22.96 -9.87 -27.22
C PRO A 367 24.05 -10.91 -27.51
N GLN A 368 25.06 -10.54 -28.30
CA GLN A 368 26.23 -11.37 -28.62
C GLN A 368 27.01 -11.80 -27.38
N TRP A 369 27.08 -10.93 -26.37
CA TRP A 369 27.80 -11.19 -25.12
C TRP A 369 26.95 -11.95 -24.12
N THR A 370 25.66 -11.59 -24.01
CA THR A 370 24.79 -12.19 -23.00
C THR A 370 24.29 -13.57 -23.38
N ARG A 371 24.12 -13.86 -24.68
CA ARG A 371 23.64 -15.14 -25.28
C ARG A 371 22.25 -15.62 -24.81
N SER A 372 21.82 -15.27 -23.61
CA SER A 372 20.56 -15.65 -22.98
C SER A 372 20.06 -14.53 -22.05
N ALA A 373 18.74 -14.37 -22.02
CA ALA A 373 18.06 -13.46 -21.11
C ALA A 373 17.96 -13.98 -19.66
N LEU A 374 18.16 -15.29 -19.45
CA LEU A 374 17.85 -15.96 -18.18
C LEU A 374 18.56 -15.36 -16.96
N PRO A 375 19.87 -15.02 -16.99
CA PRO A 375 20.53 -14.42 -15.83
C PRO A 375 19.90 -13.09 -15.42
N GLY A 376 19.53 -12.26 -16.40
CA GLY A 376 18.82 -11.01 -16.16
C GLY A 376 17.43 -11.24 -15.59
N VAL A 377 16.65 -12.16 -16.17
CA VAL A 377 15.30 -12.51 -15.71
C VAL A 377 15.30 -13.05 -14.28
N ILE A 378 16.21 -13.98 -13.95
CA ILE A 378 16.34 -14.55 -12.61
C ILE A 378 16.74 -13.47 -11.60
N SER A 379 17.70 -12.60 -11.96
CA SER A 379 18.12 -11.51 -11.10
C SER A 379 16.99 -10.49 -10.85
N PHE A 380 16.21 -10.15 -11.88
CA PHE A 380 15.02 -9.31 -11.71
C PHE A 380 13.99 -9.97 -10.80
N SER A 381 13.69 -11.25 -11.02
CA SER A 381 12.75 -12.01 -10.20
C SER A 381 13.20 -12.07 -8.74
N GLY A 382 14.51 -12.24 -8.50
CA GLY A 382 15.13 -12.13 -7.19
C GLY A 382 14.98 -10.75 -6.57
N GLY A 383 15.22 -9.69 -7.34
CA GLY A 383 15.12 -8.30 -6.88
C GLY A 383 13.69 -7.85 -6.63
N PHE A 384 12.86 -7.83 -7.67
CA PHE A 384 11.44 -7.45 -7.62
C PHE A 384 10.61 -8.37 -6.72
N GLY A 385 11.04 -9.63 -6.59
CA GLY A 385 10.35 -10.67 -5.86
C GLY A 385 9.97 -10.30 -4.43
N PHE A 386 10.70 -9.41 -3.75
CA PHE A 386 10.37 -8.98 -2.38
C PHE A 386 10.24 -7.47 -2.18
N SER A 387 10.49 -6.64 -3.21
CA SER A 387 10.44 -5.18 -3.08
C SER A 387 9.07 -4.62 -2.70
N PRO A 388 7.95 -5.08 -3.32
CA PRO A 388 6.63 -4.52 -2.98
C PRO A 388 6.25 -4.73 -1.52
N LEU A 389 6.63 -5.87 -0.94
CA LEU A 389 6.47 -6.15 0.49
C LEU A 389 7.23 -5.13 1.33
N LEU A 390 8.50 -4.87 1.03
CA LEU A 390 9.32 -3.89 1.76
C LEU A 390 8.72 -2.48 1.68
N LEU A 391 8.20 -2.10 0.52
CA LEU A 391 7.58 -0.80 0.29
C LEU A 391 6.40 -0.55 1.26
N VAL A 392 5.59 -1.58 1.51
CA VAL A 392 4.44 -1.52 2.43
C VAL A 392 4.91 -1.56 3.90
N VAL A 393 5.88 -2.41 4.24
CA VAL A 393 6.40 -2.56 5.62
C VAL A 393 7.14 -1.31 6.12
N ILE A 394 7.71 -0.50 5.21
CA ILE A 394 8.34 0.78 5.57
C ILE A 394 7.32 1.79 6.13
N VAL A 395 6.06 1.77 5.66
CA VAL A 395 5.04 2.80 6.00
C VAL A 395 4.84 3.00 7.51
N PRO A 396 4.50 1.98 8.30
CA PRO A 396 4.29 2.16 9.74
C PRO A 396 5.54 2.63 10.51
N ASN A 397 6.74 2.47 9.93
CA ASN A 397 7.97 2.95 10.54
C ASN A 397 8.22 4.45 10.30
N ILE A 398 7.67 5.02 9.21
CA ILE A 398 7.91 6.42 8.82
C ILE A 398 6.82 7.37 9.30
N VAL A 399 5.57 6.91 9.40
CA VAL A 399 4.39 7.72 9.76
C VAL A 399 3.65 7.18 10.99
N PRO A 400 2.96 8.03 11.77
CA PRO A 400 2.09 7.58 12.85
C PRO A 400 0.98 6.64 12.37
N LEU A 401 0.57 5.67 13.20
CA LEU A 401 -0.46 4.67 12.88
C LEU A 401 -1.75 5.26 12.29
N LYS A 402 -2.21 6.43 12.79
CA LYS A 402 -3.40 7.10 12.27
C LYS A 402 -3.31 7.50 10.79
N TYR A 403 -2.11 7.70 10.26
CA TYR A 403 -1.87 8.10 8.87
C TYR A 403 -1.53 6.95 7.92
N VAL A 404 -1.35 5.71 8.43
CA VAL A 404 -0.90 4.56 7.62
C VAL A 404 -1.77 4.34 6.40
N SER A 405 -3.11 4.26 6.55
CA SER A 405 -4.01 4.03 5.42
C SER A 405 -3.93 5.14 4.37
N THR A 406 -3.82 6.40 4.81
CA THR A 406 -3.68 7.53 3.88
C THR A 406 -2.35 7.49 3.15
N THR A 407 -1.26 7.17 3.85
CA THR A 407 0.07 7.02 3.24
C THR A 407 0.11 5.87 2.25
N LEU A 408 -0.48 4.71 2.57
CA LEU A 408 -0.61 3.57 1.63
C LEU A 408 -1.42 3.96 0.38
N GLY A 409 -2.46 4.77 0.55
CA GLY A 409 -3.22 5.32 -0.58
C GLY A 409 -2.40 6.24 -1.49
N VAL A 410 -1.69 7.22 -0.91
CA VAL A 410 -0.80 8.13 -1.67
C VAL A 410 0.31 7.36 -2.36
N HIS A 411 0.92 6.41 -1.65
CA HIS A 411 1.97 5.52 -2.17
C HIS A 411 1.49 4.81 -3.44
N LYS A 412 0.42 4.00 -3.35
CA LYS A 412 -0.05 3.20 -4.49
C LYS A 412 -0.50 4.08 -5.66
N ALA A 413 -1.17 5.20 -5.37
CA ALA A 413 -1.58 6.16 -6.39
C ALA A 413 -0.38 6.69 -7.19
N LEU A 414 0.71 7.09 -6.51
CA LEU A 414 1.90 7.61 -7.17
C LEU A 414 2.74 6.52 -7.85
N GLU A 415 2.77 5.30 -7.31
CA GLU A 415 3.37 4.15 -7.98
C GLU A 415 2.67 3.89 -9.33
N HIS A 416 1.34 3.81 -9.33
CA HIS A 416 0.56 3.65 -10.56
C HIS A 416 0.71 4.83 -11.52
N THR A 417 0.85 6.05 -11.00
CA THR A 417 1.11 7.25 -11.80
C THR A 417 2.44 7.13 -12.55
N GLY A 418 3.52 6.76 -11.85
CA GLY A 418 4.82 6.51 -12.47
C GLY A 418 4.77 5.41 -13.54
N SER A 419 4.07 4.31 -13.24
CA SER A 419 3.84 3.21 -14.19
C SER A 419 3.10 3.67 -15.45
N THR A 420 2.01 4.43 -15.28
CA THR A 420 1.17 4.90 -16.40
C THR A 420 1.95 5.83 -17.33
N ILE A 421 2.72 6.78 -16.76
CA ILE A 421 3.57 7.69 -17.52
C ILE A 421 4.58 6.89 -18.33
N PHE A 422 5.34 6.00 -17.68
CA PHE A 422 6.42 5.28 -18.35
C PHE A 422 5.91 4.25 -19.36
N GLN A 423 4.81 3.53 -19.08
CA GLN A 423 4.18 2.63 -20.07
C GLN A 423 3.73 3.40 -21.32
N THR A 424 3.13 4.58 -21.13
CA THR A 424 2.68 5.41 -22.25
C THR A 424 3.87 5.88 -23.09
N LEU A 425 4.92 6.38 -22.44
CA LEU A 425 6.15 6.81 -23.13
C LEU A 425 6.87 5.65 -23.83
N ALA A 426 6.99 4.48 -23.17
CA ALA A 426 7.58 3.30 -23.75
C ALA A 426 6.80 2.81 -24.98
N GLY A 427 5.47 2.86 -24.93
CA GLY A 427 4.62 2.54 -26.07
C GLY A 427 4.87 3.47 -27.26
N ILE A 428 4.96 4.78 -27.04
CA ILE A 428 5.28 5.75 -28.11
C ILE A 428 6.67 5.49 -28.70
N LEU A 429 7.66 5.19 -27.85
CA LEU A 429 9.03 4.93 -28.28
C LEU A 429 9.13 3.66 -29.15
N LEU A 430 8.38 2.62 -28.80
CA LEU A 430 8.33 1.35 -29.54
C LEU A 430 7.54 1.47 -30.86
N ASP A 431 6.55 2.37 -30.94
CA ASP A 431 5.70 2.55 -32.12
C ASP A 431 6.26 3.53 -33.18
N SER A 432 7.35 4.24 -32.89
CA SER A 432 7.92 5.30 -33.76
C SER A 432 8.45 4.81 -35.12
N LYS A 433 8.46 3.49 -35.37
CA LYS A 433 8.68 2.89 -36.71
C LYS A 433 7.57 1.88 -37.00
N GLY A 434 6.83 2.11 -38.09
CA GLY A 434 5.54 1.47 -38.38
C GLY A 434 5.57 -0.07 -38.53
N PRO A 435 4.38 -0.70 -38.59
CA PRO A 435 4.22 -2.14 -38.71
C PRO A 435 4.70 -2.58 -40.10
N GLY A 436 5.94 -3.06 -40.21
CA GLY A 436 6.45 -3.68 -41.44
C GLY A 436 7.89 -3.38 -41.84
N HIS A 437 8.66 -2.55 -41.13
CA HIS A 437 10.04 -2.23 -41.53
C HIS A 437 11.05 -2.38 -40.38
N GLY A 438 11.72 -3.54 -40.35
CA GLY A 438 12.93 -3.78 -39.56
C GLY A 438 12.71 -4.02 -38.07
N SER A 439 13.63 -4.76 -37.46
CA SER A 439 13.61 -5.01 -36.01
C SER A 439 13.72 -3.70 -35.22
N ASN A 440 12.82 -3.45 -34.27
CA ASN A 440 12.82 -2.29 -33.35
C ASN A 440 13.99 -2.27 -32.34
N LEU A 441 15.11 -2.95 -32.67
CA LEU A 441 16.28 -3.11 -31.81
C LEU A 441 16.82 -1.78 -31.23
N PRO A 442 16.93 -0.68 -32.01
CA PRO A 442 17.38 0.61 -31.46
C PRO A 442 16.42 1.18 -30.41
N SER A 443 15.11 1.16 -30.65
CA SER A 443 14.11 1.63 -29.69
C SER A 443 14.10 0.80 -28.41
N ILE A 444 14.24 -0.53 -28.53
CA ILE A 444 14.40 -1.43 -27.38
C ILE A 444 15.67 -1.08 -26.59
N GLN A 445 16.76 -0.76 -27.27
CA GLN A 445 18.01 -0.39 -26.63
C GLN A 445 17.86 0.91 -25.82
N TYR A 446 17.23 1.94 -26.38
CA TYR A 446 16.93 3.18 -25.65
C TYR A 446 16.02 2.93 -24.44
N LEU A 447 15.03 2.06 -24.58
CA LEU A 447 14.14 1.67 -23.49
C LEU A 447 14.91 0.99 -22.35
N LEU A 448 15.84 0.10 -22.66
CA LEU A 448 16.71 -0.57 -21.67
C LEU A 448 17.65 0.41 -20.97
N TYR A 449 18.21 1.38 -21.70
CA TYR A 449 18.99 2.46 -21.10
C TYR A 449 18.14 3.33 -20.18
N ALA A 450 16.89 3.61 -20.54
CA ALA A 450 15.96 4.33 -19.68
C ALA A 450 15.67 3.55 -18.38
N PHE A 451 15.41 2.24 -18.46
CA PHE A 451 15.25 1.39 -17.28
C PHE A 451 16.49 1.39 -16.38
N LEU A 452 17.68 1.27 -16.96
CA LEU A 452 18.93 1.33 -16.22
C LEU A 452 19.14 2.68 -15.53
N PHE A 453 18.90 3.79 -16.24
CA PHE A 453 18.99 5.14 -15.70
C PHE A 453 18.04 5.36 -14.51
N PHE A 454 16.76 5.01 -14.66
CA PHE A 454 15.79 5.16 -13.57
C PHE A 454 16.09 4.23 -12.39
N ASN A 455 16.72 3.07 -12.63
CA ASN A 455 17.12 2.17 -11.55
C ASN A 455 18.31 2.72 -10.75
N ILE A 456 19.29 3.34 -11.42
CA ILE A 456 20.37 4.06 -10.73
C ILE A 456 19.77 5.19 -9.89
N LEU A 457 18.80 5.94 -10.43
CA LEU A 457 18.10 6.99 -9.68
C LEU A 457 17.32 6.42 -8.48
N GLN A 458 16.71 5.24 -8.62
CA GLN A 458 16.05 4.52 -7.51
C GLN A 458 17.06 4.16 -6.41
N LEU A 459 18.23 3.63 -6.77
CA LEU A 459 19.28 3.27 -5.82
C LEU A 459 19.81 4.50 -5.07
N VAL A 460 20.05 5.60 -5.78
CA VAL A 460 20.45 6.88 -5.18
C VAL A 460 19.37 7.40 -4.24
N SER A 461 18.09 7.32 -4.64
CA SER A 461 16.95 7.73 -3.81
C SER A 461 16.82 6.88 -2.55
N LEU A 462 17.05 5.55 -2.64
CA LEU A 462 17.08 4.64 -1.50
C LEU A 462 18.22 4.97 -0.54
N LYS A 463 19.42 5.27 -1.05
CA LYS A 463 20.55 5.71 -0.24
C LYS A 463 20.26 7.04 0.45
N GLY A 464 19.62 7.98 -0.24
CA GLY A 464 19.14 9.25 0.32
C GLY A 464 18.12 9.04 1.43
N LEU A 465 17.13 8.17 1.22
CA LEU A 465 16.13 7.81 2.24
C LEU A 465 16.78 7.17 3.48
N SER A 466 17.72 6.24 3.27
CA SER A 466 18.50 5.63 4.35
C SER A 466 19.28 6.67 5.15
N HIS A 467 19.91 7.62 4.46
CA HIS A 467 20.66 8.70 5.11
C HIS A 467 19.73 9.60 5.93
N LEU A 468 18.61 10.04 5.38
CA LEU A 468 17.62 10.87 6.06
C LEU A 468 17.00 10.15 7.27
N ASP A 469 16.67 8.87 7.15
CA ASP A 469 16.13 8.10 8.28
C ASP A 469 17.17 7.93 9.39
N ASN A 470 18.43 7.65 9.03
CA ASN A 470 19.53 7.58 10.01
C ASN A 470 19.78 8.92 10.70
N TYR A 471 19.75 10.03 9.94
CA TYR A 471 19.89 11.38 10.49
C TYR A 471 18.75 11.71 11.47
N ARG A 472 17.50 11.42 11.09
CA ARG A 472 16.32 11.59 11.94
C ARG A 472 16.43 10.78 13.23
N ARG A 473 16.93 9.54 13.16
CA ARG A 473 17.14 8.67 14.34
C ARG A 473 18.25 9.19 15.24
N ARG A 474 19.38 9.64 14.68
CA ARG A 474 20.49 10.21 15.46
C ARG A 474 20.07 11.47 16.22
N ARG A 475 19.33 12.38 15.56
CA ARG A 475 18.80 13.58 16.21
C ARG A 475 17.88 13.25 17.38
N ARG A 476 16.97 12.28 17.24
CA ARG A 476 16.11 11.86 18.36
C ARG A 476 16.89 11.24 19.51
N ALA A 477 18.01 10.57 19.24
CA ALA A 477 18.86 10.01 20.29
C ALA A 477 19.68 11.07 21.03
N GLN A 478 19.81 12.28 20.47
CA GLN A 478 20.55 13.41 21.04
C GLN A 478 19.65 14.43 21.74
N ASP A 479 18.33 14.25 21.73
CA ASP A 479 17.39 15.14 22.43
C ASP A 479 17.44 14.84 23.95
N PRO A 480 17.82 15.81 24.81
CA PRO A 480 18.09 15.56 26.23
C PRO A 480 16.86 15.14 27.05
N SER A 481 15.65 15.45 26.58
CA SER A 481 14.38 14.97 27.16
C SER A 481 14.18 13.46 27.00
N TYR A 482 15.00 12.77 26.20
CA TYR A 482 15.01 11.30 26.08
C TYR A 482 16.01 10.63 27.04
N SER A 483 17.06 11.33 27.48
CA SER A 483 18.08 10.80 28.40
C SER A 483 17.67 10.84 29.87
N ASP A 484 16.86 11.81 30.30
CA ASP A 484 16.41 11.90 31.71
C ASP A 484 15.44 10.78 32.13
N GLY A 485 14.77 10.15 31.17
CA GLY A 485 13.90 8.98 31.42
C GLY A 485 14.65 7.65 31.60
N LEU A 486 15.96 7.61 31.36
CA LEU A 486 16.80 6.40 31.49
C LEU A 486 17.84 6.49 32.61
N LEU A 487 18.05 7.66 33.20
CA LEU A 487 19.11 7.92 34.18
C LEU A 487 18.63 8.61 35.47
N SER A 488 17.36 8.48 35.84
CA SER A 488 16.91 8.81 37.20
C SER A 488 16.85 7.55 38.07
N PRO A 489 17.93 7.16 38.77
CA PRO A 489 17.73 6.50 40.05
C PRO A 489 17.05 7.53 40.95
N SER A 490 15.91 7.15 41.52
CA SER A 490 15.20 7.92 42.54
C SER A 490 16.16 8.36 43.65
N SER A 491 16.58 9.63 43.63
CA SER A 491 17.31 10.27 44.71
C SER A 491 16.64 11.60 45.04
N SER A 492 15.54 11.51 45.78
CA SER A 492 15.07 12.58 46.65
C SER A 492 14.05 11.98 47.60
N ASP A 493 14.52 11.45 48.72
CA ASP A 493 13.88 11.60 50.03
C ASP A 493 14.82 11.03 51.10
N SER A 494 15.77 11.88 51.52
CA SER A 494 16.52 11.68 52.75
C SER A 494 16.47 13.00 53.53
N ASN A 495 15.41 13.18 54.29
CA ASN A 495 15.38 13.98 55.51
C ASN A 495 14.18 13.52 56.35
N ALA A 496 14.31 12.33 56.92
CA ALA A 496 13.58 11.95 58.12
C ALA A 496 14.53 11.13 59.00
N SER A 497 14.68 11.63 60.21
CA SER A 497 15.46 11.14 61.34
C SER A 497 15.51 9.61 61.51
N THR A 498 16.71 9.13 61.77
CA THR A 498 17.05 7.88 62.47
C THR A 498 16.15 7.60 63.68
N HIS A 499 15.45 6.46 63.67
CA HIS A 499 15.37 5.54 64.80
C HIS A 499 14.76 4.20 64.35
N ASP A 500 15.50 3.13 64.64
CA ASP A 500 15.09 1.75 64.91
C ASP A 500 14.10 1.06 63.96
N LEU A 501 14.60 0.12 63.17
CA LEU A 501 13.87 -1.12 62.83
C LEU A 501 14.89 -2.24 62.54
N GLN A 502 15.26 -2.95 63.60
CA GLN A 502 15.76 -4.32 63.54
C GLN A 502 14.59 -5.26 63.86
N GLU A 503 14.61 -6.45 63.25
CA GLU A 503 13.63 -7.55 63.36
C GLU A 503 12.34 -7.44 62.53
N SER A 504 12.29 -8.18 61.42
CA SER A 504 11.47 -9.40 61.31
C SER A 504 11.59 -10.00 59.90
N LEU A 505 12.36 -11.08 59.82
CA LEU A 505 12.22 -12.11 58.80
C LEU A 505 10.88 -12.82 59.02
N GLU A 506 10.08 -13.02 57.97
CA GLU A 506 9.65 -14.33 57.45
C GLU A 506 8.39 -14.25 56.56
N ALA A 507 8.35 -15.15 55.58
CA ALA A 507 7.21 -15.60 54.77
C ALA A 507 6.77 -14.78 53.53
N ALA A 508 7.17 -15.23 52.34
CA ALA A 508 6.28 -15.64 51.21
C ALA A 508 7.05 -15.78 49.86
N PRO A 509 6.56 -16.60 48.90
CA PRO A 509 7.40 -17.39 48.01
C PRO A 509 7.72 -16.76 46.64
N ILE A 510 8.74 -17.39 46.03
CA ILE A 510 9.34 -17.16 44.71
C ILE A 510 8.29 -17.04 43.61
N VAL A 511 8.20 -15.85 42.98
CA VAL A 511 7.52 -15.63 41.70
C VAL A 511 8.56 -15.39 40.62
N GLU A 512 8.52 -16.26 39.61
CA GLU A 512 9.30 -16.23 38.39
C GLU A 512 9.25 -14.88 37.66
N ARG A 513 10.43 -14.45 37.19
CA ARG A 513 10.66 -13.28 36.35
C ARG A 513 9.85 -13.37 35.04
N ALA A 514 8.77 -12.61 34.95
CA ALA A 514 8.21 -12.18 33.66
C ALA A 514 8.99 -10.96 33.14
N PRO A 515 9.41 -10.91 31.86
CA PRO A 515 10.14 -9.77 31.34
C PRO A 515 9.20 -8.56 31.18
N LEU A 516 9.48 -7.50 31.95
CA LEU A 516 8.87 -6.18 31.81
C LEU A 516 9.12 -5.62 30.40
N LEU A 517 8.12 -5.75 29.53
CA LEU A 517 8.01 -5.00 28.29
C LEU A 517 7.63 -3.57 28.64
N SER A 518 8.57 -2.65 28.43
CA SER A 518 8.41 -1.23 28.68
C SER A 518 7.29 -0.63 27.83
N HIS A 519 6.34 0.00 28.53
CA HIS A 519 5.40 0.95 27.95
C HIS A 519 6.19 2.13 27.36
N HIS A 520 6.25 2.20 26.03
CA HIS A 520 6.71 3.39 25.32
C HIS A 520 5.57 4.41 25.23
N ASP A 521 5.38 5.19 26.28
CA ASP A 521 4.64 6.45 26.18
C ASP A 521 5.49 7.48 25.44
N ARG A 522 5.04 7.83 24.24
CA ARG A 522 5.58 8.91 23.41
C ARG A 522 4.74 10.16 23.61
N ALA A 523 5.46 11.27 23.75
CA ALA A 523 5.09 12.66 23.44
C ALA A 523 4.71 13.57 24.62
N SER A 524 5.72 14.03 25.37
CA SER A 524 5.74 15.37 25.95
C SER A 524 6.30 16.36 24.91
N TRP A 525 5.67 17.53 24.77
CA TRP A 525 5.89 18.53 23.73
C TRP A 525 6.30 19.87 24.36
N ASP A 526 7.47 20.42 24.01
CA ASP A 526 7.88 21.77 24.42
C ASP A 526 7.78 22.81 23.27
N PRO A 527 7.37 24.08 23.53
CA PRO A 527 6.73 24.92 22.50
C PRO A 527 7.61 25.98 21.81
N ILE A 528 8.80 26.32 22.29
CA ILE A 528 9.39 27.65 21.98
C ILE A 528 10.42 27.63 20.82
N HIS A 529 11.20 26.56 20.63
CA HIS A 529 12.16 26.46 19.50
C HIS A 529 11.62 25.75 18.24
N HIS A 530 10.40 25.19 18.31
CA HIS A 530 9.88 24.28 17.28
C HIS A 530 9.16 24.97 16.12
N ASN A 531 8.81 26.26 16.24
CA ASN A 531 7.93 26.93 15.28
C ASN A 531 8.61 27.31 13.95
N VAL A 532 9.88 27.71 13.94
CA VAL A 532 10.57 28.18 12.71
C VAL A 532 10.85 27.03 11.73
N PHE A 533 11.31 25.88 12.22
CA PHE A 533 11.54 24.68 11.40
C PHE A 533 10.25 24.15 10.76
N ARG A 534 9.11 24.26 11.45
CA ARG A 534 7.80 23.81 10.99
C ARG A 534 7.30 24.56 9.76
N TRP A 535 7.65 25.84 9.59
CA TRP A 535 7.21 26.64 8.43
C TRP A 535 7.95 26.26 7.15
N SER A 536 9.27 26.07 7.21
CA SER A 536 10.07 25.62 6.06
C SER A 536 9.71 24.19 5.66
N GLU A 537 9.54 23.29 6.64
CA GLU A 537 9.05 21.92 6.41
C GLU A 537 7.64 21.91 5.79
N LYS A 538 6.72 22.75 6.30
CA LYS A 538 5.37 22.87 5.74
C LYS A 538 5.37 23.38 4.31
N ARG A 539 6.19 24.38 3.98
CA ARG A 539 6.30 24.91 2.60
C ARG A 539 6.86 23.85 1.65
N ARG A 540 7.92 23.14 2.05
CA ARG A 540 8.50 22.03 1.28
C ARG A 540 7.49 20.90 1.08
N GLY A 541 6.82 20.47 2.15
CA GLY A 541 5.79 19.44 2.06
C GLY A 541 4.60 19.84 1.20
N LEU A 542 4.19 21.12 1.23
CA LEU A 542 3.13 21.62 0.35
C LEU A 542 3.57 21.62 -1.12
N LEU A 543 4.82 22.02 -1.39
CA LEU A 543 5.40 21.95 -2.73
C LEU A 543 5.42 20.51 -3.25
N TYR A 544 5.88 19.54 -2.46
CA TYR A 544 5.89 18.13 -2.87
C TYR A 544 4.48 17.56 -3.06
N ALA A 545 3.51 17.96 -2.23
CA ALA A 545 2.11 17.59 -2.43
C ALA A 545 1.55 18.13 -3.74
N TRP A 546 1.86 19.39 -4.06
CA TRP A 546 1.45 20.01 -5.32
C TRP A 546 2.12 19.35 -6.53
N LEU A 547 3.43 19.06 -6.46
CA LEU A 547 4.15 18.30 -7.49
C LEU A 547 3.56 16.91 -7.72
N SER A 548 3.17 16.22 -6.64
CA SER A 548 2.51 14.92 -6.71
C SER A 548 1.16 15.01 -7.43
N GLY A 549 0.36 16.02 -7.11
CA GLY A 549 -0.91 16.29 -7.79
C GLY A 549 -0.72 16.63 -9.27
N LEU A 550 0.26 17.47 -9.59
CA LEU A 550 0.61 17.82 -10.97
C LEU A 550 1.07 16.60 -11.77
N LEU A 551 1.83 15.69 -11.15
CA LEU A 551 2.25 14.43 -11.78
C LEU A 551 1.07 13.53 -12.14
N ILE A 552 0.07 13.42 -11.25
CA ILE A 552 -1.18 12.68 -11.53
C ILE A 552 -1.91 13.32 -12.72
N CYS A 553 -2.11 14.64 -12.69
CA CYS A 553 -2.77 15.35 -13.79
C CYS A 553 -2.01 15.19 -15.11
N PHE A 554 -0.68 15.23 -15.08
CA PHE A 554 0.16 15.00 -16.24
C PHE A 554 0.00 13.58 -16.79
N ALA A 555 -0.03 12.56 -15.93
CA ALA A 555 -0.27 11.18 -16.36
C ALA A 555 -1.61 11.03 -17.09
N TRP A 556 -2.67 11.67 -16.57
CA TRP A 556 -3.98 11.70 -17.21
C TRP A 556 -3.95 12.41 -18.56
N GLY A 557 -3.34 13.60 -18.62
CA GLY A 557 -3.21 14.36 -19.87
C GLY A 557 -2.43 13.60 -20.94
N LEU A 558 -1.31 12.98 -20.56
CA LEU A 558 -0.47 12.17 -21.45
C LEU A 558 -1.23 10.94 -21.94
N PHE A 559 -1.89 10.22 -21.04
CA PHE A 559 -2.65 9.02 -21.40
C PHE A 559 -3.85 9.34 -22.31
N LEU A 560 -4.68 10.32 -21.92
CA LEU A 560 -5.86 10.70 -22.72
C LEU A 560 -5.46 11.31 -24.06
N GLY A 561 -4.42 12.15 -24.10
CA GLY A 561 -3.92 12.74 -25.34
C GLY A 561 -3.41 11.68 -26.31
N THR A 562 -2.65 10.70 -25.82
CA THR A 562 -2.13 9.60 -26.66
C THR A 562 -3.24 8.66 -27.12
N ALA A 563 -4.19 8.33 -26.24
CA ALA A 563 -5.38 7.55 -26.60
C ALA A 563 -6.21 8.26 -27.69
N TRP A 564 -6.44 9.56 -27.56
CA TRP A 564 -7.19 10.36 -28.53
C TRP A 564 -6.50 10.40 -29.90
N LEU A 565 -5.18 10.63 -29.94
CA LEU A 565 -4.40 10.62 -31.19
C LEU A 565 -4.43 9.24 -31.87
N ARG A 566 -4.34 8.16 -31.08
CA ARG A 566 -4.43 6.79 -31.60
C ARG A 566 -5.81 6.45 -32.15
N LEU A 567 -6.88 6.85 -31.46
CA LEU A 567 -8.26 6.66 -31.95
C LEU A 567 -8.49 7.44 -33.25
N ARG A 568 -7.99 8.67 -33.35
CA ARG A 568 -8.10 9.47 -34.58
C ARG A 568 -7.36 8.84 -35.76
N SER A 569 -6.09 8.44 -35.56
CA SER A 569 -5.30 7.78 -36.62
C SER A 569 -5.84 6.40 -37.03
N ALA A 570 -6.55 5.69 -36.14
CA ALA A 570 -7.26 4.46 -36.50
C ALA A 570 -8.51 4.77 -37.35
N GLY A 571 -9.26 5.82 -37.02
CA GLY A 571 -10.39 6.29 -37.83
C GLY A 571 -9.96 6.72 -39.24
N GLU A 572 -8.86 7.46 -39.36
CA GLU A 572 -8.31 7.89 -40.65
C GLU A 572 -7.84 6.69 -41.52
N ARG A 573 -7.22 5.67 -40.91
CA ARG A 573 -6.85 4.42 -41.60
C ARG A 573 -8.05 3.60 -42.07
N GLY A 574 -9.09 3.48 -41.24
CA GLY A 574 -10.32 2.78 -41.62
C GLY A 574 -11.04 3.47 -42.79
N VAL A 575 -11.03 4.80 -42.82
CA VAL A 575 -11.58 5.57 -43.95
C VAL A 575 -10.74 5.33 -45.23
N GLN A 576 -9.41 5.26 -45.13
CA GLN A 576 -8.55 4.96 -46.28
C GLN A 576 -8.75 3.54 -46.83
N GLU A 577 -8.89 2.53 -45.97
CA GLU A 577 -9.17 1.15 -46.39
C GLU A 577 -10.53 1.03 -47.07
N ILE A 578 -11.57 1.69 -46.53
CA ILE A 578 -12.90 1.74 -47.15
C ILE A 578 -12.84 2.47 -48.50
N THR A 579 -12.10 3.58 -48.58
CA THR A 579 -11.94 4.34 -49.83
C THR A 579 -11.20 3.51 -50.88
N HIS A 580 -10.17 2.75 -50.48
CA HIS A 580 -9.47 1.82 -51.36
C HIS A 580 -10.35 0.65 -51.82
N ALA A 581 -11.17 0.09 -50.93
CA ALA A 581 -12.10 -0.99 -51.25
C ALA A 581 -13.29 -0.55 -52.11
N ILE A 582 -13.66 0.74 -52.08
CA ILE A 582 -14.67 1.32 -52.99
C ILE A 582 -14.06 1.67 -54.36
N SER A 583 -12.74 1.90 -54.42
CA SER A 583 -12.02 2.25 -55.65
C SER A 583 -11.49 1.05 -56.45
N ALA A 584 -11.52 -0.16 -55.85
CA ALA A 584 -11.13 -1.44 -56.46
C ALA A 584 -12.37 -2.26 -56.79
#